data_AF-A0A2U9BUT1-F1
#
_entry.id   AF-A0A2U9BUT1-F1
#
_cell.length_a   1.000
_cell.length_b   1.000
_cell.length_c   1.000
_cell.angle_alpha   90.00
_cell.angle_beta   90.00
_cell.angle_gamma   90.00
#
_symmetry.space_group_name_H-M   'P 1'
#
loop_
_entity.id
_entity.type
_entity.pdbx_description
1 polymer ?
#
loop_
_entity_poly.entity_id
_entity_poly.type
_entity_poly.pdbx_seq_one_letter_code
_entity_poly.pdbx_strand_id
1 'polypeptide(L)'
;MGQSELKLQTLASAGKELKDNFLRALAEREEANRSGKMTSVIFIRDHNTLGQEVSGYIDYAHRLKTQDFEPYFSGKKQLMPGRSDLCYYNWKTQVSTSNSSPNFEVIYDDPNGLLFKNKRDKKILNVDPSSGPGEDSNRTFLQSDLYVHVVIYDHNIRTV
;
A
#
# COMPACT_ATOMS: atom_id res chain seq x y z
N MET A 1 2.50 25.32 30.85
CA MET A 1 1.98 25.71 29.53
C MET A 1 2.96 25.24 28.48
N GLY A 2 2.55 24.29 27.64
CA GLY A 2 3.35 23.75 26.55
C GLY A 2 2.40 23.01 25.64
N GLN A 3 1.55 23.76 24.92
CA GLN A 3 0.79 23.18 23.83
C GLN A 3 1.82 22.80 22.76
N SER A 4 2.00 21.50 22.54
CA SER A 4 2.73 21.02 21.38
C SER A 4 1.94 21.44 20.13
N GLU A 5 2.44 22.43 19.40
CA GLU A 5 1.99 22.71 18.04
C GLU A 5 2.09 21.43 17.23
N LEU A 6 0.94 20.87 16.86
CA LEU A 6 0.86 19.91 15.77
C LEU A 6 1.28 20.67 14.51
N LYS A 7 2.58 20.60 14.18
CA LYS A 7 3.07 21.02 12.86
C LYS A 7 2.21 20.29 11.84
N LEU A 8 1.38 21.03 11.11
CA LEU A 8 0.74 20.57 9.89
C LEU A 8 1.87 20.09 8.98
N GLN A 9 2.14 18.78 9.00
CA GLN A 9 3.22 18.22 8.21
C GLN A 9 2.72 18.23 6.78
N THR A 10 3.28 19.12 5.97
CA THR A 10 2.99 19.21 4.54
C THR A 10 3.08 17.82 3.91
N LEU A 11 2.07 17.44 3.14
CA LEU A 11 2.04 16.16 2.43
C LEU A 11 3.27 16.04 1.52
N ALA A 12 3.85 14.84 1.43
CA ALA A 12 5.04 14.60 0.61
C ALA A 12 4.75 14.82 -0.89
N SER A 13 3.50 14.63 -1.30
CA SER A 13 3.00 14.92 -2.64
C SER A 13 2.72 16.40 -2.93
N ALA A 14 2.68 17.27 -1.91
CA ALA A 14 2.26 18.65 -2.09
C ALA A 14 3.16 19.42 -3.06
N GLY A 15 2.54 20.08 -4.05
CA GLY A 15 3.24 20.88 -5.05
C GLY A 15 4.10 20.09 -6.04
N LYS A 16 4.00 18.76 -6.08
CA LYS A 16 4.72 17.91 -7.04
C LYS A 16 3.92 17.75 -8.33
N GLU A 17 4.61 17.80 -9.46
CA GLU A 17 4.03 17.42 -10.75
C GLU A 17 4.09 15.90 -10.91
N LEU A 18 2.96 15.23 -10.75
CA LEU A 18 2.85 13.77 -10.80
C LEU A 18 2.34 13.33 -12.16
N LYS A 19 3.26 12.83 -13.01
CA LYS A 19 2.93 12.41 -14.39
C LYS A 19 2.27 11.04 -14.45
N ASP A 20 2.73 10.11 -13.62
CA ASP A 20 2.25 8.74 -13.62
C ASP A 20 0.97 8.59 -12.78
N ASN A 21 0.01 7.79 -13.29
CA ASN A 21 -1.29 7.60 -12.64
C ASN A 21 -1.17 6.93 -11.26
N PHE A 22 -0.20 6.06 -11.06
CA PHE A 22 0.04 5.45 -9.75
C PHE A 22 0.50 6.49 -8.73
N LEU A 23 1.43 7.38 -9.11
CA LEU A 23 1.87 8.44 -8.20
C LEU A 23 0.72 9.40 -7.85
N ARG A 24 -0.12 9.77 -8.84
CA ARG A 24 -1.34 10.56 -8.59
C ARG A 24 -2.29 9.85 -7.62
N ALA A 25 -2.55 8.56 -7.84
CA ALA A 25 -3.41 7.76 -6.99
C ALA A 25 -2.88 7.65 -5.54
N LEU A 26 -1.56 7.56 -5.35
CA LEU A 26 -0.93 7.59 -4.04
C LEU A 26 -1.08 8.95 -3.35
N ALA A 27 -0.93 10.05 -4.10
CA ALA A 27 -1.06 11.41 -3.58
C ALA A 27 -2.49 11.69 -3.11
N GLU A 28 -3.50 11.30 -3.90
CA GLU A 28 -4.92 11.41 -3.56
C GLU A 28 -5.27 10.69 -2.24
N ARG A 29 -4.52 9.62 -1.90
CA ARG A 29 -4.72 8.79 -0.70
C ARG A 29 -3.84 9.18 0.48
N GLU A 30 -2.86 10.05 0.28
CA GLU A 30 -1.79 10.31 1.27
C GLU A 30 -2.37 10.82 2.59
N GLU A 31 -3.22 11.85 2.53
CA GLU A 31 -3.80 12.47 3.72
C GLU A 31 -4.68 11.49 4.52
N ALA A 32 -5.55 10.74 3.82
CA ALA A 32 -6.45 9.78 4.46
C ALA A 32 -5.67 8.63 5.13
N ASN A 33 -4.58 8.17 4.51
CA ASN A 33 -3.69 7.15 5.09
C ASN A 33 -2.86 7.69 6.27
N ARG A 34 -2.37 8.92 6.19
CA ARG A 34 -1.64 9.57 7.31
C ARG A 34 -2.54 9.81 8.52
N SER A 35 -3.78 10.25 8.28
CA SER A 35 -4.76 10.52 9.34
C SER A 35 -5.47 9.29 9.89
N GLY A 36 -5.34 8.12 9.22
CA GLY A 36 -5.98 6.88 9.63
C GLY A 36 -7.49 6.83 9.37
N LYS A 37 -8.02 7.73 8.53
CA LYS A 37 -9.38 7.66 7.99
C LYS A 37 -9.53 6.54 6.96
N MET A 38 -8.42 6.18 6.31
CA MET A 38 -8.31 5.09 5.37
C MET A 38 -7.01 4.33 5.63
N THR A 39 -6.99 3.06 5.29
CA THR A 39 -5.76 2.28 5.15
C THR A 39 -5.77 1.62 3.79
N SER A 40 -4.73 1.86 2.99
CA SER A 40 -4.61 1.29 1.65
C SER A 40 -3.52 0.21 1.61
N VAL A 41 -3.78 -0.86 0.86
CA VAL A 41 -2.80 -1.88 0.48
C VAL A 41 -2.46 -1.70 -1.00
N ILE A 42 -1.18 -1.65 -1.32
CA ILE A 42 -0.69 -1.51 -2.70
C ILE A 42 -0.12 -2.85 -3.15
N PHE A 43 -0.67 -3.43 -4.20
CA PHE A 43 -0.03 -4.52 -4.92
C PHE A 43 0.88 -3.94 -6.01
N ILE A 44 2.13 -4.41 -6.06
CA ILE A 44 3.07 -4.11 -7.16
C ILE A 44 3.64 -5.42 -7.66
N ARG A 45 3.70 -5.58 -8.99
CA ARG A 45 4.54 -6.55 -9.69
C ARG A 45 5.44 -5.79 -10.65
N ASP A 46 6.75 -5.96 -10.51
CA ASP A 46 7.75 -5.35 -11.39
C ASP A 46 9.14 -6.02 -11.22
N HIS A 47 10.17 -5.51 -11.88
CA HIS A 47 11.54 -6.01 -11.81
C HIS A 47 12.37 -5.22 -10.80
N ASN A 48 13.11 -5.92 -9.94
CA ASN A 48 14.08 -5.28 -9.05
C ASN A 48 15.34 -4.83 -9.82
N THR A 49 16.28 -4.18 -9.14
CA THR A 49 17.53 -3.67 -9.74
C THR A 49 18.44 -4.76 -10.33
N LEU A 50 18.22 -6.03 -10.00
CA LEU A 50 18.91 -7.18 -10.57
C LEU A 50 18.15 -7.77 -11.78
N GLY A 51 17.10 -7.11 -12.25
CA GLY A 51 16.24 -7.59 -13.34
C GLY A 51 15.39 -8.81 -12.97
N GLN A 52 15.18 -9.08 -11.68
CA GLN A 52 14.35 -10.21 -11.23
C GLN A 52 12.92 -9.74 -11.02
N GLU A 53 11.96 -10.47 -11.57
CA GLU A 53 10.55 -10.19 -11.31
C GLU A 53 10.23 -10.45 -9.83
N VAL A 54 9.59 -9.47 -9.21
CA VAL A 54 9.11 -9.52 -7.84
C VAL A 54 7.67 -9.02 -7.78
N SER A 55 6.91 -9.52 -6.81
CA SER A 55 5.58 -9.01 -6.50
C SER A 55 5.34 -8.94 -5.01
N GLY A 56 4.46 -8.05 -4.57
CA GLY A 56 4.13 -7.96 -3.15
C GLY A 56 3.03 -6.98 -2.84
N TYR A 57 2.60 -7.03 -1.58
CA TYR A 57 1.55 -6.18 -1.02
C TYR A 57 2.17 -5.28 0.05
N ILE A 58 2.01 -3.97 -0.09
CA ILE A 58 2.57 -2.95 0.79
C ILE A 58 1.44 -2.30 1.57
N ASP A 59 1.54 -2.26 2.89
CA ASP A 59 0.68 -1.40 3.71
C ASP A 59 1.13 0.06 3.56
N TYR A 60 0.36 0.85 2.82
CA TYR A 60 0.72 2.22 2.47
C TYR A 60 0.75 3.12 3.70
N ALA A 61 -0.23 3.02 4.58
CA ALA A 61 -0.29 3.81 5.81
C ALA A 61 0.90 3.51 6.74
N HIS A 62 1.30 2.24 6.85
CA HIS A 62 2.50 1.87 7.59
C HIS A 62 3.78 2.40 6.92
N ARG A 63 3.85 2.32 5.59
CA ARG A 63 5.02 2.80 4.84
C ARG A 63 5.18 4.31 4.93
N LEU A 64 4.09 5.08 4.85
CA LEU A 64 4.08 6.55 5.03
C LEU A 64 4.57 6.99 6.42
N LYS A 65 4.37 6.17 7.45
CA LYS A 65 4.82 6.45 8.83
C LYS A 65 6.30 6.10 9.05
N THR A 66 6.84 5.15 8.30
CA THR A 66 8.17 4.59 8.54
C THR A 66 9.23 5.02 7.52
N GLN A 67 8.82 5.62 6.41
CA GLN A 67 9.73 6.08 5.36
C GLN A 67 9.37 7.47 4.86
N ASP A 68 10.38 8.19 4.38
CA ASP A 68 10.18 9.43 3.64
C ASP A 68 9.63 9.13 2.24
N PHE A 69 8.52 9.78 1.89
CA PHE A 69 7.85 9.62 0.61
C PHE A 69 8.20 10.70 -0.42
N GLU A 70 8.93 11.75 -0.03
CA GLU A 70 9.38 12.79 -0.98
C GLU A 70 10.17 12.19 -2.16
N PRO A 71 11.10 11.23 -1.97
CA PRO A 71 11.86 10.66 -3.08
C PRO A 71 11.00 9.87 -4.06
N TYR A 72 9.90 9.26 -3.61
CA TYR A 72 8.99 8.54 -4.50
C TYR A 72 8.12 9.50 -5.32
N PHE A 73 7.54 10.53 -4.67
CA PHE A 73 6.73 11.52 -5.37
C PHE A 73 7.53 12.45 -6.28
N SER A 74 8.82 12.64 -6.03
CA SER A 74 9.72 13.36 -6.93
C SER A 74 10.30 12.50 -8.06
N GLY A 75 9.99 11.20 -8.11
CA GLY A 75 10.51 10.27 -9.11
C GLY A 75 11.99 9.92 -8.94
N LYS A 76 12.65 10.35 -7.85
CA LYS A 76 14.04 10.01 -7.54
C LYS A 76 14.21 8.55 -7.07
N LYS A 77 13.12 7.94 -6.60
CA LYS A 77 13.10 6.56 -6.13
C LYS A 77 11.83 5.86 -6.60
N GLN A 78 11.95 4.59 -6.96
CA GLN A 78 10.82 3.74 -7.29
C GLN A 78 10.35 3.00 -6.03
N LEU A 79 9.03 2.91 -5.82
CA LEU A 79 8.44 2.16 -4.70
C LEU A 79 8.39 0.69 -5.09
N MET A 80 9.15 -0.15 -4.39
CA MET A 80 9.19 -1.60 -4.63
C MET A 80 8.80 -2.38 -3.38
N PRO A 81 8.13 -3.54 -3.53
CA PRO A 81 7.85 -4.43 -2.41
C PRO A 81 9.17 -5.00 -1.87
N GLY A 82 9.26 -5.09 -0.56
CA GLY A 82 10.38 -5.63 0.20
C GLY A 82 9.93 -6.71 1.17
N ARG A 83 10.90 -7.46 1.69
CA ARG A 83 10.66 -8.63 2.58
C ARG A 83 9.94 -8.32 3.89
N SER A 84 9.86 -7.05 4.28
CA SER A 84 9.16 -6.59 5.49
C SER A 84 7.73 -6.11 5.25
N ASP A 85 7.27 -6.10 4.00
CA ASP A 85 5.90 -5.74 3.67
C ASP A 85 4.92 -6.89 3.94
N LEU A 86 3.62 -6.66 3.69
CA LEU A 86 2.56 -7.62 3.98
C LEU A 86 2.81 -8.96 3.30
N CYS A 87 3.15 -8.91 2.02
CA CYS A 87 3.72 -10.05 1.32
C CYS A 87 4.81 -9.59 0.35
N TYR A 88 5.77 -10.47 0.11
CA TYR A 88 6.78 -10.31 -0.92
C TYR A 88 7.07 -11.68 -1.52
N TYR A 89 7.25 -11.71 -2.83
CA TYR A 89 7.62 -12.89 -3.58
C TYR A 89 8.60 -12.53 -4.69
N ASN A 90 9.68 -13.31 -4.81
CA ASN A 90 10.64 -13.22 -5.89
C ASN A 90 10.46 -14.42 -6.82
N TRP A 91 10.03 -14.17 -8.06
CA TRP A 91 9.69 -15.21 -9.01
C TRP A 91 10.91 -16.02 -9.47
N LYS A 92 12.10 -15.41 -9.45
CA LYS A 92 13.34 -16.08 -9.84
C LYS A 92 13.88 -16.97 -8.72
N THR A 93 13.94 -16.46 -7.49
CA THR A 93 14.54 -17.19 -6.35
C THR A 93 13.53 -17.99 -5.55
N GLN A 94 12.24 -17.84 -5.83
CA GLN A 94 11.12 -18.46 -5.11
C GLN A 94 11.04 -18.07 -3.62
N VAL A 95 11.79 -17.04 -3.21
CA VAL A 95 11.74 -16.52 -1.84
C VAL A 95 10.41 -15.81 -1.63
N SER A 96 9.68 -16.24 -0.61
CA SER A 96 8.40 -15.66 -0.18
C SER A 96 8.45 -15.24 1.29
N THR A 97 7.80 -14.13 1.63
CA THR A 97 7.62 -13.68 3.02
C THR A 97 6.23 -13.10 3.21
N SER A 98 5.68 -13.30 4.40
CA SER A 98 4.36 -12.77 4.79
C SER A 98 4.44 -12.20 6.19
N ASN A 99 4.11 -10.92 6.36
CA ASN A 99 4.27 -10.21 7.62
C ASN A 99 3.02 -9.41 7.95
N SER A 100 2.48 -9.56 9.15
CA SER A 100 1.44 -8.63 9.60
C SER A 100 2.03 -7.26 9.89
N SER A 101 1.33 -6.20 9.48
CA SER A 101 1.69 -4.81 9.79
C SER A 101 0.93 -4.30 11.02
N PRO A 102 1.14 -3.05 11.46
CA PRO A 102 0.28 -2.44 12.47
C PRO A 102 -1.20 -2.31 12.06
N ASN A 103 -1.50 -2.20 10.76
CA ASN A 103 -2.88 -2.01 10.28
C ASN A 103 -3.56 -3.31 9.82
N PHE A 104 -2.79 -4.30 9.33
CA PHE A 104 -3.34 -5.53 8.78
C PHE A 104 -2.72 -6.77 9.40
N GLU A 105 -3.57 -7.76 9.65
CA GLU A 105 -3.19 -9.14 9.90
C GLU A 105 -3.27 -9.92 8.59
N VAL A 106 -2.20 -10.63 8.25
CA VAL A 106 -2.15 -11.48 7.04
C VAL A 106 -2.72 -12.84 7.38
N ILE A 107 -3.76 -13.26 6.66
CA ILE A 107 -4.46 -14.52 6.86
C ILE A 107 -4.35 -15.34 5.58
N TYR A 108 -4.02 -16.62 5.73
CA TYR A 108 -4.14 -17.63 4.70
C TYR A 108 -5.29 -18.55 5.07
N ASP A 109 -6.33 -18.58 4.25
CA ASP A 109 -7.53 -19.36 4.48
C ASP A 109 -7.84 -20.21 3.24
N ASP A 110 -8.10 -21.50 3.41
CA ASP A 110 -8.50 -22.40 2.33
C ASP A 110 -10.03 -22.55 2.37
N PRO A 111 -10.79 -22.21 1.31
CA PRO A 111 -10.38 -21.99 -0.09
C PRO A 111 -10.17 -20.53 -0.51
N ASN A 112 -10.28 -19.57 0.41
CA ASN A 112 -10.35 -18.14 0.09
C ASN A 112 -9.00 -17.50 -0.30
N GLY A 113 -7.88 -18.21 -0.11
CA GLY A 113 -6.54 -17.75 -0.42
C GLY A 113 -6.00 -16.71 0.57
N LEU A 114 -5.32 -15.69 0.04
CA LEU A 114 -4.69 -14.62 0.80
C LEU A 114 -5.72 -13.54 1.16
N LEU A 115 -5.84 -13.25 2.46
CA LEU A 115 -6.73 -12.22 2.99
C LEU A 115 -5.95 -11.27 3.89
N PHE A 116 -6.38 -10.00 3.93
CA PHE A 116 -5.88 -9.03 4.90
C PHE A 116 -7.00 -8.60 5.83
N LYS A 117 -6.85 -8.89 7.12
CA LYS A 117 -7.81 -8.45 8.13
C LYS A 117 -7.38 -7.12 8.71
N ASN A 118 -8.21 -6.09 8.56
CA ASN A 118 -7.94 -4.80 9.18
C ASN A 118 -7.97 -4.96 10.71
N LYS A 119 -6.91 -4.52 11.39
CA LYS A 119 -6.75 -4.75 12.83
C LYS A 119 -7.67 -3.87 13.66
N ARG A 120 -8.17 -2.75 13.12
CA ARG A 120 -8.99 -1.77 13.85
C ARG A 120 -10.45 -2.22 13.94
N ASP A 121 -11.06 -2.60 12.83
CA ASP A 121 -12.49 -2.98 12.79
C ASP A 121 -12.74 -4.47 12.53
N LYS A 122 -11.65 -5.24 12.34
CA LYS A 122 -11.67 -6.70 12.09
C LYS A 122 -12.30 -7.11 10.76
N LYS A 123 -12.57 -6.17 9.84
CA LYS A 123 -13.11 -6.45 8.51
C LYS A 123 -12.04 -7.05 7.59
N ILE A 124 -12.49 -7.87 6.64
CA ILE A 124 -11.63 -8.55 5.68
C ILE A 124 -11.54 -7.73 4.40
N LEU A 125 -10.30 -7.51 3.98
CA LEU A 125 -9.93 -7.03 2.65
C LEU A 125 -9.49 -8.24 1.82
N ASN A 126 -10.27 -8.57 0.79
CA ASN A 126 -10.01 -9.69 -0.10
C ASN A 126 -9.25 -9.21 -1.35
N VAL A 127 -8.10 -9.83 -1.63
CA VAL A 127 -7.22 -9.49 -2.75
C VAL A 127 -7.32 -10.43 -3.95
N ASP A 128 -8.21 -11.42 -3.91
CA ASP A 128 -8.50 -12.29 -5.05
C ASP A 128 -9.13 -11.46 -6.20
N PRO A 129 -8.50 -11.40 -7.39
CA PRO A 129 -9.02 -10.67 -8.56
C PRO A 129 -10.45 -11.09 -8.96
N SER A 130 -10.84 -12.33 -8.65
CA SER A 130 -12.14 -12.92 -9.04
C SER A 130 -13.26 -12.64 -8.03
N SER A 131 -12.91 -12.09 -6.87
CA SER A 131 -13.82 -11.80 -5.76
C SER A 131 -13.91 -10.29 -5.50
N GLY A 132 -15.00 -9.86 -4.86
CA GLY A 132 -15.15 -8.48 -4.38
C GLY A 132 -14.17 -8.17 -3.24
N PRO A 133 -13.73 -6.92 -3.07
CA PRO A 133 -12.68 -6.57 -2.10
C PRO A 133 -13.12 -6.64 -0.63
N GLY A 134 -14.41 -6.83 -0.35
CA GLY A 134 -14.96 -6.84 1.01
C GLY A 134 -15.69 -5.54 1.37
N GLU A 135 -16.30 -5.52 2.55
CA GLU A 135 -17.03 -4.36 3.05
C GLU A 135 -16.08 -3.17 3.27
N ASP A 136 -16.58 -1.95 3.03
CA ASP A 136 -15.83 -0.70 3.15
C ASP A 136 -14.56 -0.60 2.30
N SER A 137 -14.43 -1.53 1.34
CA SER A 137 -13.23 -1.70 0.57
C SER A 137 -13.46 -1.46 -0.92
N ASN A 138 -12.46 -0.92 -1.59
CA ASN A 138 -12.47 -0.73 -3.04
C ASN A 138 -11.17 -1.29 -3.64
N ARG A 139 -11.25 -1.81 -4.86
CA ARG A 139 -10.11 -2.23 -5.67
C ARG A 139 -10.00 -1.33 -6.90
N THR A 140 -8.90 -0.62 -7.01
CA THR A 140 -8.59 0.24 -8.16
C THR A 140 -7.41 -0.35 -8.94
N PHE A 141 -7.66 -0.75 -10.19
CA PHE A 141 -6.61 -1.13 -11.14
C PHE A 141 -6.01 0.14 -11.75
N LEU A 142 -4.69 0.20 -11.85
CA LEU A 142 -3.99 1.38 -12.37
C LEU A 142 -3.09 0.99 -13.53
N GLN A 143 -3.27 1.70 -14.65
CA GLN A 143 -2.28 1.75 -15.72
C GLN A 143 -1.14 2.67 -15.27
N SER A 144 0.08 2.13 -15.17
CA SER A 144 1.27 2.90 -14.81
C SER A 144 2.35 2.67 -15.85
N ASP A 145 3.07 3.73 -16.20
CA ASP A 145 4.25 3.64 -17.07
C ASP A 145 5.49 3.22 -16.28
N LEU A 146 5.41 3.21 -14.95
CA LEU A 146 6.51 2.89 -14.03
C LEU A 146 6.56 1.42 -13.60
N TYR A 147 5.47 0.67 -13.76
CA TYR A 147 5.37 -0.69 -13.23
C TYR A 147 4.61 -1.60 -14.18
N VAL A 148 4.99 -2.87 -14.22
CA VAL A 148 4.28 -3.89 -15.03
C VAL A 148 2.82 -4.04 -14.59
N HIS A 149 2.55 -4.05 -13.29
CA HIS A 149 1.18 -4.15 -12.79
C HIS A 149 1.05 -3.57 -11.38
N VAL A 150 0.03 -2.74 -11.18
CA VAL A 150 -0.30 -2.13 -9.88
C VAL A 150 -1.80 -2.16 -9.62
N VAL A 151 -2.16 -2.51 -8.38
CA VAL A 151 -3.53 -2.45 -7.87
C VAL A 151 -3.51 -1.80 -6.49
N ILE A 152 -4.42 -0.86 -6.24
CA ILE A 152 -4.61 -0.29 -4.91
C ILE A 152 -5.92 -0.80 -4.33
N TYR A 153 -5.84 -1.25 -3.09
CA TYR A 153 -6.96 -1.68 -2.28
C TYR A 153 -7.16 -0.69 -1.16
N ASP A 154 -8.25 0.07 -1.21
CA ASP A 154 -8.58 1.02 -0.16
C ASP A 154 -9.53 0.38 0.84
N HIS A 155 -9.31 0.60 2.13
CA HIS A 155 -10.22 0.21 3.19
C HIS A 155 -10.56 1.43 4.06
N ASN A 156 -11.82 1.85 4.02
CA ASN A 156 -12.30 3.03 4.72
C ASN A 156 -12.59 2.70 6.18
N ILE A 157 -11.94 3.42 7.09
CA ILE A 157 -12.18 3.24 8.51
C ILE A 157 -13.30 4.16 8.95
N ARG A 158 -14.51 3.61 9.06
CA ARG A 158 -15.63 4.34 9.64
C ARG A 158 -15.41 4.49 11.15
N THR A 159 -15.25 5.72 11.63
CA THR A 159 -15.45 6.02 13.05
C THR A 159 -16.94 5.95 13.34
N VAL A 160 -17.33 5.04 14.25
CA VAL A 160 -18.57 5.15 15.03
C VAL A 160 -18.46 6.33 15.99
#